data_AF-A0A954SBE2-F1
#
_entry.id   AF-A0A954SBE2-F1
#
_cell.length_a   1.000
_cell.length_b   1.000
_cell.length_c   1.000
_cell.angle_alpha   90.00
_cell.angle_beta   90.00
_cell.angle_gamma   90.00
#
_symmetry.space_group_name_H-M   'P 1'
#
loop_
_entity.id
_entity.type
_entity.pdbx_description
1 polymer ?
#
loop_
_entity_poly.entity_id
_entity_poly.type
_entity_poly.pdbx_seq_one_letter_code
_entity_poly.pdbx_strand_id
1 'polypeptide(L)'
;MRISPPPWLQDFTDEVCSCLRQLADADLGCHFHLVDGTWEVSLFFAATEYVGGELDGRRTFPTFWADLNQLMSVLEVEEMYWQANAVDEQDELGTHLAFRGNYQQHQVWLRLLAEAPHSLPSGQHIEAYRGGEVENW
;
A
#
# COMPACT_ATOMS: atom_id res chain seq x y z
N MET A 1 -0.96 -13.25 -20.04
CA MET A 1 -0.06 -12.36 -20.83
C MET A 1 0.34 -11.24 -19.89
N ARG A 2 1.64 -11.01 -19.63
CA ARG A 2 2.07 -9.87 -18.80
C ARG A 2 1.92 -8.61 -19.65
N ILE A 3 0.93 -7.78 -19.30
CA ILE A 3 0.70 -6.49 -19.94
C ILE A 3 1.60 -5.49 -19.22
N SER A 4 2.43 -4.78 -19.97
CA SER A 4 3.21 -3.68 -19.38
C SER A 4 2.27 -2.54 -19.00
N PRO A 5 2.41 -1.94 -17.81
CA PRO A 5 1.59 -0.81 -17.42
C PRO A 5 1.81 0.35 -18.41
N PRO A 6 0.73 0.98 -18.93
CA PRO A 6 0.87 2.17 -19.76
C PRO A 6 1.49 3.33 -18.96
N PRO A 7 2.16 4.29 -19.63
CA PRO A 7 2.86 5.39 -18.96
C PRO A 7 1.98 6.21 -18.01
N TRP A 8 0.70 6.42 -18.36
CA TRP A 8 -0.23 7.21 -17.54
C TRP A 8 -0.47 6.60 -16.15
N LEU A 9 -0.23 5.30 -15.94
CA LEU A 9 -0.33 4.69 -14.62
C LEU A 9 0.76 5.18 -13.67
N GLN A 10 1.93 5.55 -14.19
CA GLN A 10 2.97 6.18 -13.38
C GLN A 10 2.49 7.55 -12.91
N ASP A 11 1.97 8.38 -13.84
CA ASP A 11 1.44 9.71 -13.51
C ASP A 11 0.31 9.61 -12.47
N PHE A 12 -0.62 8.67 -12.67
CA PHE A 12 -1.69 8.38 -11.72
C PHE A 12 -1.13 7.99 -10.34
N THR A 13 -0.16 7.09 -10.30
CA THR A 13 0.44 6.63 -9.05
C THR A 13 1.15 7.78 -8.34
N ASP A 14 1.90 8.61 -9.06
CA ASP A 14 2.60 9.77 -8.49
C ASP A 14 1.64 10.80 -7.89
N GLU A 15 0.51 11.06 -8.57
CA GLU A 15 -0.55 11.93 -8.03
C GLU A 15 -1.18 11.34 -6.77
N VAL A 16 -1.49 10.04 -6.75
CA VAL A 16 -1.99 9.35 -5.55
C VAL A 16 -0.96 9.39 -4.41
N CYS A 17 0.32 9.15 -4.69
CA CYS A 17 1.41 9.25 -3.72
C CYS A 17 1.48 10.63 -3.07
N SER A 18 1.23 11.69 -3.85
CA SER A 18 1.21 13.06 -3.35
C SER A 18 0.09 13.32 -2.31
N CYS A 19 -0.90 12.44 -2.25
CA CYS A 19 -2.00 12.46 -1.27
C CYS A 19 -1.66 11.71 0.03
N LEU A 20 -0.52 11.01 0.09
CA LEU A 20 -0.12 10.20 1.24
C LEU A 20 0.89 10.95 2.12
N ARG A 21 0.81 10.71 3.44
CA ARG A 21 1.78 11.21 4.43
C ARG A 21 2.19 10.05 5.32
N GLN A 22 3.48 9.81 5.48
CA GLN A 22 4.01 8.75 6.34
C GLN A 22 4.63 9.33 7.61
N LEU A 23 4.50 8.61 8.73
CA LEU A 23 5.15 8.99 9.99
C LEU A 23 6.65 8.68 9.98
N ALA A 24 7.05 7.60 9.32
CA ALA A 24 8.42 7.16 9.15
C ALA A 24 8.68 6.83 7.69
N ASP A 25 9.93 6.95 7.26
CA ASP A 25 10.29 6.68 5.86
C ASP A 25 10.18 5.19 5.53
N ALA A 26 9.37 4.88 4.51
CA ALA A 26 9.22 3.55 3.95
C ALA A 26 9.06 3.64 2.43
N ASP A 27 9.55 2.63 1.72
CA ASP A 27 9.35 2.52 0.28
C ASP A 27 7.88 2.22 -0.04
N LEU A 28 7.33 2.85 -1.06
CA LEU A 28 5.99 2.54 -1.55
C LEU A 28 6.04 1.44 -2.61
N GLY A 29 5.37 0.32 -2.35
CA GLY A 29 5.10 -0.72 -3.33
C GLY A 29 3.86 -0.41 -4.16
N CYS A 30 3.89 -0.83 -5.43
CA CYS A 30 2.77 -0.69 -6.36
C CYS A 30 2.60 -1.95 -7.20
N HIS A 31 1.38 -2.48 -7.25
CA HIS A 31 0.98 -3.59 -8.10
C HIS A 31 -0.10 -3.17 -9.09
N PHE A 32 0.07 -3.57 -10.35
CA PHE A 32 -0.88 -3.31 -11.43
C PHE A 32 -1.45 -4.61 -11.99
N HIS A 33 -2.76 -4.64 -12.19
CA HIS A 33 -3.42 -5.70 -12.93
C HIS A 33 -4.50 -5.13 -13.84
N LEU A 34 -4.65 -5.66 -15.06
CA LEU A 34 -5.74 -5.30 -15.96
C LEU A 34 -6.80 -6.40 -15.93
N VAL A 35 -8.00 -6.07 -15.45
CA VAL A 35 -9.13 -6.99 -15.35
C VAL A 35 -10.34 -6.37 -16.05
N ASP A 36 -10.86 -7.04 -17.07
CA ASP A 36 -12.07 -6.62 -17.80
C ASP A 36 -12.07 -5.14 -18.23
N GLY A 37 -10.92 -4.65 -18.68
CA GLY A 37 -10.74 -3.25 -19.13
C GLY A 37 -10.54 -2.23 -18.00
N THR A 38 -10.48 -2.67 -16.75
CA THR A 38 -10.21 -1.85 -15.57
C THR A 38 -8.80 -2.10 -15.07
N TRP A 39 -8.04 -1.03 -14.84
CA TRP A 39 -6.74 -1.13 -14.19
C TRP A 39 -6.90 -1.16 -12.68
N GLU A 40 -6.63 -2.31 -12.09
CA GLU A 40 -6.52 -2.45 -10.64
C GLU A 40 -5.12 -2.03 -10.19
N VAL A 41 -5.07 -1.08 -9.26
CA VAL A 41 -3.84 -0.49 -8.74
C VAL A 41 -3.85 -0.67 -7.24
N SER A 42 -2.86 -1.38 -6.69
CA SER A 42 -2.73 -1.59 -5.24
C SER A 42 -1.45 -0.95 -4.75
N LEU A 43 -1.58 0.02 -3.83
CA LEU A 43 -0.47 0.72 -3.20
C LEU A 43 -0.37 0.35 -1.73
N PHE A 44 0.85 0.14 -1.26
CA PHE A 44 1.15 -0.22 0.12
C PHE A 44 2.56 0.22 0.45
N PHE A 45 2.81 0.61 1.70
CA PHE A 45 4.18 0.84 2.14
C PHE A 45 4.85 -0.49 2.52
N ALA A 46 6.13 -0.63 2.16
CA ALA A 46 6.90 -1.81 2.46
C ALA A 46 7.01 -2.04 3.97
N ALA A 47 6.94 -3.30 4.36
CA ALA A 47 7.15 -3.69 5.75
C ALA A 47 8.64 -3.65 6.11
N THR A 48 8.91 -3.40 7.38
CA THR A 48 10.23 -3.58 7.99
C THR A 48 10.26 -4.88 8.76
N GLU A 49 11.25 -5.73 8.49
CA GLU A 49 11.47 -7.00 9.18
C GLU A 49 12.64 -6.90 10.17
N TYR A 50 12.45 -7.45 11.37
CA TYR A 50 13.53 -7.62 12.33
C TYR A 50 14.31 -8.89 12.02
N VAL A 51 15.64 -8.79 11.98
CA VAL A 51 16.54 -9.91 11.70
C VAL A 51 17.44 -10.17 12.91
N GLY A 52 17.37 -11.38 13.43
CA GLY A 52 18.05 -11.82 14.65
C GLY A 52 17.32 -11.44 15.95
N GLY A 53 17.84 -11.90 17.09
CA GLY A 53 17.31 -11.59 18.41
C GLY A 53 15.96 -12.25 18.72
N GLU A 54 15.22 -11.72 19.69
CA GLU A 54 13.93 -12.28 20.14
C GLU A 54 12.76 -11.90 19.22
N LEU A 55 12.94 -10.88 18.38
CA LEU A 55 11.93 -10.37 17.45
C LEU A 55 12.17 -10.83 16.01
N ASP A 56 13.09 -11.78 15.79
CA ASP A 56 13.44 -12.28 14.46
C ASP A 56 12.20 -12.71 13.65
N GLY A 57 12.11 -12.24 12.41
CA GLY A 57 10.98 -12.49 11.51
C GLY A 57 9.73 -11.63 11.78
N ARG A 58 9.72 -10.81 12.85
CA ARG A 58 8.60 -9.89 13.09
C ARG A 58 8.59 -8.81 12.02
N ARG A 59 7.41 -8.58 11.44
CA ARG A 59 7.16 -7.46 10.52
C ARG A 59 6.47 -6.32 11.25
N THR A 60 6.84 -5.10 10.87
CA THR A 60 6.15 -3.87 11.27
C THR A 60 5.81 -3.06 10.04
N PHE A 61 4.68 -2.37 10.10
CA PHE A 61 4.16 -1.58 8.99
C PHE A 61 4.17 -0.10 9.38
N PRO A 62 4.54 0.80 8.46
CA PRO A 62 4.60 2.21 8.77
C PRO A 62 3.20 2.79 8.96
N THR A 63 3.08 3.71 9.90
CA THR A 63 1.87 4.52 10.05
C THR A 63 1.83 5.57 8.97
N PHE A 64 0.71 5.68 8.27
CA PHE A 64 0.49 6.70 7.24
C PHE A 64 -0.94 7.24 7.27
N TRP A 65 -1.16 8.36 6.60
CA TRP A 65 -2.45 8.99 6.40
C TRP A 65 -2.65 9.28 4.91
N ALA A 66 -3.90 9.19 4.46
CA ALA A 66 -4.31 9.62 3.14
C ALA A 66 -5.19 10.87 3.26
N ASP A 67 -4.85 11.93 2.52
CA ASP A 67 -5.76 13.05 2.32
C ASP A 67 -6.85 12.63 1.33
N LEU A 68 -8.00 12.22 1.85
CA LEU A 68 -9.11 11.74 1.02
C LEU A 68 -9.69 12.83 0.14
N ASN A 69 -9.65 14.10 0.55
CA ASN A 69 -10.15 15.20 -0.28
C ASN A 69 -9.25 15.39 -1.50
N GLN A 70 -7.93 15.36 -1.29
CA GLN A 70 -6.97 15.44 -2.40
C GLN A 70 -7.07 14.19 -3.28
N LEU A 71 -7.18 13.01 -2.70
CA LEU A 71 -7.28 11.75 -3.43
C LEU A 71 -8.53 11.70 -4.31
N MET A 72 -9.69 12.10 -3.78
CA MET A 72 -10.93 12.18 -4.54
C MET A 72 -10.89 13.24 -5.66
N SER A 73 -9.88 14.13 -5.69
CA SER A 73 -9.66 15.06 -6.79
C SER A 73 -8.75 14.53 -7.90
N VAL A 74 -8.00 13.44 -7.64
CA VAL A 74 -7.10 12.80 -8.63
C VAL A 74 -7.90 12.06 -9.69
N LEU A 75 -9.02 11.43 -9.31
CA LEU A 75 -9.88 10.67 -10.22
C LEU A 75 -11.34 11.08 -10.09
N GLU A 76 -12.11 10.89 -11.15
CA GLU A 76 -13.56 11.00 -11.12
C GLU A 76 -14.12 9.76 -10.40
N VAL A 77 -14.27 9.85 -9.06
CA VAL A 77 -14.71 8.74 -8.21
C VAL A 77 -16.19 8.40 -8.48
N GLU A 78 -16.44 7.14 -8.81
CA GLU A 78 -17.77 6.55 -8.98
C GLU A 78 -18.20 5.80 -7.71
N GLU A 79 -17.25 5.05 -7.11
CA GLU A 79 -17.49 4.25 -5.91
C GLU A 79 -16.31 4.36 -4.95
N MET A 80 -16.61 4.34 -3.64
CA MET A 80 -15.60 4.32 -2.58
C MET A 80 -16.00 3.29 -1.54
N TYR A 81 -15.03 2.46 -1.14
CA TYR A 81 -15.20 1.42 -0.14
C TYR A 81 -14.11 1.50 0.92
N TRP A 82 -14.45 1.02 2.11
CA TRP A 82 -13.49 0.72 3.16
C TRP A 82 -13.71 -0.71 3.63
N GLN A 83 -12.67 -1.51 3.51
CA GLN A 83 -12.60 -2.82 4.14
C GLN A 83 -11.87 -2.65 5.47
N ALA A 84 -12.62 -2.72 6.58
CA ALA A 84 -12.07 -2.47 7.92
C ALA A 84 -11.22 -3.63 8.47
N ASN A 85 -11.45 -4.85 7.98
CA ASN A 85 -10.76 -6.06 8.40
C ASN A 85 -10.53 -6.96 7.19
N ALA A 86 -9.47 -7.77 7.23
CA ALA A 86 -9.26 -8.87 6.30
C ALA A 86 -10.48 -9.82 6.31
N VAL A 87 -10.81 -10.38 5.14
CA VAL A 87 -11.89 -11.35 5.01
C VAL A 87 -11.54 -12.66 5.72
N ASP A 88 -10.32 -13.14 5.52
CA ASP A 88 -9.73 -14.32 6.15
C ASP A 88 -8.19 -14.25 6.10
N GLU A 89 -7.52 -15.32 6.53
CA GLU A 89 -6.06 -15.42 6.57
C GLU A 89 -5.39 -15.45 5.16
N GLN A 90 -6.17 -15.64 4.10
CA GLN A 90 -5.69 -15.69 2.71
C GLN A 90 -5.92 -14.37 1.97
N ASP A 91 -6.56 -13.40 2.61
CA ASP A 91 -6.80 -12.07 2.06
C ASP A 91 -5.52 -11.23 2.07
N GLU A 92 -4.76 -11.32 0.99
CA GLU A 92 -3.52 -10.55 0.77
C GLU A 92 -3.74 -9.02 0.67
N LEU A 93 -4.99 -8.55 0.48
CA LEU A 93 -5.29 -7.11 0.45
C LEU A 93 -5.58 -6.54 1.84
N GLY A 94 -6.13 -7.36 2.74
CA GLY A 94 -6.39 -7.01 4.12
C GLY A 94 -7.22 -5.74 4.29
N THR A 95 -6.94 -4.98 5.35
CA THR A 95 -7.59 -3.68 5.59
C THR A 95 -7.15 -2.65 4.56
N HIS A 96 -8.10 -2.04 3.85
CA HIS A 96 -7.77 -1.08 2.80
C HIS A 96 -8.91 -0.11 2.49
N LEU A 97 -8.55 1.04 1.92
CA LEU A 97 -9.48 1.92 1.21
C LEU A 97 -9.47 1.55 -0.26
N ALA A 98 -10.63 1.57 -0.91
CA ALA A 98 -10.74 1.33 -2.34
C ALA A 98 -11.56 2.42 -3.03
N PHE A 99 -11.13 2.80 -4.23
CA PHE A 99 -11.77 3.81 -5.07
C PHE A 99 -11.89 3.26 -6.47
N ARG A 100 -13.10 3.33 -7.03
CA ARG A 100 -13.34 3.03 -8.44
C ARG A 100 -13.76 4.31 -9.14
N GLY A 101 -13.21 4.55 -10.31
CA GLY A 101 -13.56 5.72 -11.10
C GLY A 101 -12.70 5.87 -12.34
N ASN A 102 -12.67 7.07 -12.91
CA ASN A 102 -11.92 7.36 -14.13
C ASN A 102 -10.74 8.29 -13.86
N TYR A 103 -9.57 7.92 -14.36
CA TYR A 103 -8.40 8.80 -14.48
C TYR A 103 -8.10 9.00 -15.96
N GLN A 104 -8.17 10.23 -16.45
CA GLN A 104 -7.94 10.56 -17.87
C GLN A 104 -8.71 9.63 -18.84
N GLN A 105 -10.00 9.39 -18.58
CA GLN A 105 -10.89 8.49 -19.35
C GLN A 105 -10.56 6.98 -19.26
N HIS A 106 -9.63 6.58 -18.38
CA HIS A 106 -9.33 5.18 -18.09
C HIS A 106 -10.00 4.75 -16.79
N GLN A 107 -10.71 3.61 -16.81
CA GLN A 107 -11.27 2.99 -15.61
C GLN A 107 -10.15 2.45 -14.72
N VAL A 108 -10.18 2.86 -13.47
CA VAL A 108 -9.21 2.49 -12.44
C VAL A 108 -9.95 2.00 -11.20
N TRP A 109 -9.41 0.95 -10.60
CA TRP A 109 -9.75 0.49 -9.26
C TRP A 109 -8.51 0.58 -8.37
N LEU A 110 -8.41 1.69 -7.64
CA LEU A 110 -7.33 1.94 -6.70
C LEU A 110 -7.64 1.27 -5.35
N ARG A 111 -6.61 0.68 -4.73
CA ARG A 111 -6.62 0.18 -3.36
C ARG A 111 -5.41 0.73 -2.62
N LEU A 112 -5.64 1.34 -1.46
CA LEU A 112 -4.61 1.77 -0.51
C LEU A 112 -4.64 0.81 0.68
N LEU A 113 -3.69 -0.11 0.72
CA LEU A 113 -3.65 -1.14 1.74
C LEU A 113 -2.99 -0.57 3.00
N ALA A 114 -3.52 -0.94 4.16
CA ALA A 114 -2.95 -0.59 5.45
C ALA A 114 -1.62 -1.30 5.70
N GLU A 115 -1.47 -2.52 5.18
CA GLU A 115 -0.30 -3.37 5.34
C GLU A 115 0.15 -3.92 3.98
N ALA A 116 1.45 -4.16 3.81
CA ALA A 116 1.95 -4.82 2.62
C ALA A 116 1.48 -6.29 2.59
N PRO A 117 1.15 -6.84 1.41
CA PRO A 117 0.80 -8.26 1.27
C PRO A 117 1.82 -9.19 1.93
N HIS A 118 1.33 -10.25 2.58
CA HIS A 118 2.18 -11.20 3.31
C HIS A 118 3.14 -11.93 2.39
N SER A 119 2.70 -12.23 1.17
CA SER A 119 3.49 -12.89 0.12
C SER A 119 4.69 -12.07 -0.38
N LEU A 120 4.76 -10.78 -0.06
CA LEU A 120 5.88 -9.92 -0.48
C LEU A 120 6.98 -9.84 0.56
N PRO A 121 8.26 -9.78 0.11
CA PRO A 121 9.38 -9.54 1.01
C PRO A 121 9.30 -8.16 1.67
N SER A 122 9.96 -7.99 2.81
CA SER A 122 10.18 -6.68 3.40
C SER A 122 11.05 -5.80 2.51
N GLY A 123 10.79 -4.49 2.54
CA GLY A 123 11.66 -3.51 1.87
C GLY A 123 12.91 -3.20 2.67
N GLN A 124 12.82 -3.29 4.00
CA GLN A 124 13.91 -2.97 4.93
C GLN A 124 14.08 -4.06 6.00
N HIS A 125 15.34 -4.26 6.44
CA HIS A 125 15.69 -5.13 7.55
C HIS A 125 16.36 -4.35 8.69
N ILE A 126 15.98 -4.62 9.93
CA ILE A 126 16.61 -4.09 11.15
C ILE A 126 17.32 -5.22 11.87
N GLU A 127 18.64 -5.12 12.04
CA GLU A 127 19.42 -6.07 12.84
C GLU A 127 19.13 -5.86 14.34
N ALA A 128 18.60 -6.89 15.01
CA ALA A 128 18.42 -6.85 16.44
C ALA A 128 19.75 -7.16 17.15
N TYR A 129 20.51 -6.12 17.52
CA TYR A 129 21.66 -6.30 18.40
C TYR A 129 21.18 -6.73 19.79
N ARG A 130 21.69 -7.86 20.30
CA ARG A 130 21.52 -8.23 21.72
C ARG A 130 22.20 -7.18 22.60
N GLY A 131 21.43 -6.32 23.26
CA GLY A 131 21.89 -5.58 24.43
C GLY A 131 21.27 -4.20 24.61
N GLY A 132 20.21 -4.14 25.41
CA GLY A 132 19.74 -2.91 26.05
C GLY A 132 18.23 -2.79 26.00
N GLU A 133 17.55 -3.13 27.10
CA GLU A 133 16.22 -2.61 27.38
C GLU A 133 16.22 -1.10 27.16
N VAL A 134 15.31 -0.62 26.32
CA VAL A 134 14.87 0.77 26.39
C VAL A 134 13.37 0.72 26.59
N GLU A 135 12.95 0.53 27.85
CA GLU A 135 11.78 1.26 28.32
C GLU A 135 12.11 2.75 28.23
N ASN A 136 11.23 3.55 27.62
CA ASN A 136 10.62 4.71 28.30
C ASN A 136 9.66 5.50 27.38
N TRP A 137 8.40 5.52 27.83
CA TRP A 137 7.23 6.37 27.52
C TRP A 137 6.48 6.17 26.21
#